data_AF-A0A519YKJ9-F1
#
_entry.id   AF-A0A519YKJ9-F1
#
_cell.length_a   1.000
_cell.length_b   1.000
_cell.length_c   1.000
_cell.angle_alpha   90.00
_cell.angle_beta   90.00
_cell.angle_gamma   90.00
#
_symmetry.space_group_name_H-M   'P 1'
#
loop_
_entity.id
_entity.type
_entity.pdbx_description
1 polymer ?
#
loop_
_entity_poly.entity_id
_entity_poly.type
_entity_poly.pdbx_seq_one_letter_code
_entity_poly.pdbx_strand_id
1 'polypeptide(L)'
;LSSAGIGAVNFLFTLLGVNLIDKFGRRTLMLIGSVGLIATLGLVARAFYTQQYGPVPVLLFLYIAFFAFSQGAVIWVFISEIFPNAVRAQGQALGSSTHWVMATVIAFTFPIFAEKLGGGNTFAFFAGMMVLQLVFVLRFMPETKGTSLEQMDRTLVLH
;
A
#
# COMPACT_ATOMS: atom_id res chain seq x y z
N LEU A 1 -10.51 -19.30 -3.91
CA LEU A 1 -9.82 -18.72 -2.73
C LEU A 1 -10.85 -18.62 -1.61
N SER A 2 -10.66 -19.31 -0.48
CA SER A 2 -11.59 -19.14 0.65
C SER A 2 -11.44 -17.72 1.19
N SER A 3 -12.54 -16.97 1.24
CA SER A 3 -12.59 -15.61 1.80
C SER A 3 -12.05 -15.57 3.23
N ALA A 4 -12.25 -16.64 4.00
CA ALA A 4 -11.70 -16.79 5.34
C ALA A 4 -10.16 -16.79 5.36
N GLY A 5 -9.51 -17.45 4.37
CA GLY A 5 -8.06 -17.47 4.26
C GLY A 5 -7.47 -16.09 3.95
N ILE A 6 -8.14 -15.33 3.07
CA ILE A 6 -7.74 -13.95 2.73
C ILE A 6 -7.83 -13.07 3.98
N GLY A 7 -8.93 -13.16 4.72
CA GLY A 7 -9.13 -12.42 5.97
C GLY A 7 -8.08 -12.78 7.03
N ALA A 8 -7.76 -14.06 7.20
CA ALA A 8 -6.76 -14.52 8.16
C ALA A 8 -5.36 -13.99 7.84
N VAL A 9 -4.92 -14.09 6.58
CA VAL A 9 -3.61 -13.57 6.16
C VAL A 9 -3.55 -12.05 6.36
N ASN A 10 -4.58 -11.33 5.93
CA ASN A 10 -4.63 -9.87 6.12
C ASN A 10 -4.54 -9.51 7.61
N PHE A 11 -5.34 -10.15 8.46
CA PHE A 11 -5.34 -9.88 9.89
C PHE A 11 -3.98 -10.15 10.55
N LEU A 12 -3.39 -11.34 10.31
CA LEU A 12 -2.09 -11.72 10.89
C LEU A 12 -0.97 -10.78 10.48
N PHE A 13 -0.89 -10.44 9.19
CA PHE A 13 0.15 -9.55 8.68
C PHE A 13 -0.10 -8.09 9.07
N THR A 14 -1.35 -7.66 9.26
CA THR A 14 -1.66 -6.34 9.82
C THR A 14 -1.18 -6.24 11.26
N LEU A 15 -1.44 -7.26 12.11
CA LEU A 15 -0.91 -7.31 13.47
C LEU A 15 0.62 -7.26 13.47
N LEU A 16 1.27 -8.00 12.57
CA LEU A 16 2.70 -7.93 12.40
C LEU A 16 3.16 -6.51 12.00
N GLY A 17 2.49 -5.88 11.04
CA GLY A 17 2.77 -4.50 10.61
C GLY A 17 2.69 -3.49 11.75
N VAL A 18 1.63 -3.56 12.56
CA VAL A 18 1.44 -2.68 13.74
C VAL A 18 2.56 -2.87 14.77
N ASN A 19 3.01 -4.11 15.01
CA ASN A 19 4.13 -4.34 15.94
C ASN A 19 5.48 -3.90 15.36
N LEU A 20 5.65 -3.97 14.03
CA LEU A 20 6.90 -3.61 13.36
C LEU A 20 7.04 -2.11 13.10
N ILE A 21 5.93 -1.36 13.03
CA ILE A 21 5.94 0.06 12.63
C ILE A 21 6.73 0.95 13.58
N ASP A 22 6.67 0.66 14.88
CA ASP A 22 7.42 1.39 15.89
C ASP A 22 8.87 0.93 15.99
N LYS A 23 9.16 -0.31 15.60
CA LYS A 23 10.52 -0.86 15.60
C LYS A 23 11.33 -0.43 14.39
N PHE A 24 10.77 -0.52 13.18
CA PHE A 24 11.50 -0.28 11.93
C PHE A 24 11.20 1.08 11.27
N GLY A 25 10.10 1.73 11.66
CA GLY A 25 9.67 2.98 11.07
C GLY A 25 8.75 2.81 9.87
N ARG A 26 8.05 3.90 9.55
CA ARG A 26 6.95 3.93 8.59
C ARG A 26 7.51 3.83 7.16
N ARG A 27 8.58 4.58 6.86
CA ARG A 27 9.20 4.62 5.54
C ARG A 27 9.81 3.27 5.19
N THR A 28 10.51 2.64 6.14
CA THR A 28 11.12 1.31 5.94
C THR A 28 10.08 0.25 5.61
N LEU A 29 8.97 0.18 6.37
CA LEU A 29 7.90 -0.77 6.09
C LEU A 29 7.24 -0.53 4.74
N MET A 30 7.01 0.73 4.37
CA MET A 30 6.49 1.08 3.05
C MET A 30 7.43 0.64 1.92
N LEU A 31 8.74 0.84 2.05
CA LEU A 31 9.71 0.41 1.04
C LEU A 31 9.70 -1.10 0.82
N ILE A 32 9.79 -1.89 1.90
CA ILE A 32 9.80 -3.36 1.83
C ILE A 32 8.47 -3.86 1.24
N GLY A 33 7.36 -3.29 1.71
CA GLY A 33 6.03 -3.56 1.20
C GLY A 33 5.89 -3.32 -0.29
N SER A 34 6.27 -2.12 -0.75
CA SER A 34 6.20 -1.73 -2.15
C SER A 34 6.99 -2.67 -3.06
N VAL A 35 8.21 -3.06 -2.67
CA VAL A 35 9.01 -4.03 -3.44
C VAL A 35 8.30 -5.39 -3.54
N GLY A 36 7.74 -5.88 -2.43
CA GLY A 36 6.97 -7.13 -2.42
C GLY A 36 5.70 -7.06 -3.27
N LEU A 37 4.99 -5.93 -3.25
CA LEU A 37 3.80 -5.70 -4.07
C LEU A 37 4.13 -5.63 -5.56
N ILE A 38 5.20 -4.93 -5.95
CA ILE A 38 5.67 -4.88 -7.34
C ILE A 38 6.04 -6.28 -7.83
N ALA A 39 6.81 -7.04 -7.03
CA ALA A 39 7.24 -8.38 -7.37
C ALA A 39 6.04 -9.34 -7.53
N THR A 40 5.11 -9.34 -6.57
CA THR A 40 3.93 -10.22 -6.61
C THR A 40 2.99 -9.86 -7.76
N LEU A 41 2.68 -8.58 -7.97
CA LEU A 41 1.85 -8.15 -9.11
C LEU A 41 2.52 -8.45 -10.46
N GLY A 42 3.84 -8.24 -10.57
CA GLY A 42 4.60 -8.57 -11.77
C GLY A 42 4.61 -10.07 -12.08
N LEU A 43 4.74 -10.92 -11.05
CA LEU A 43 4.65 -12.37 -11.20
C LEU A 43 3.24 -12.82 -11.59
N VAL A 44 2.20 -12.20 -11.03
CA VAL A 44 0.81 -12.45 -11.44
C VAL A 44 0.61 -12.03 -12.90
N ALA A 45 1.07 -10.84 -13.30
CA ALA A 45 1.00 -10.39 -14.69
C ALA A 45 1.70 -11.38 -15.64
N ARG A 46 2.90 -11.85 -15.28
CA ARG A 46 3.62 -12.89 -16.02
C ARG A 46 2.81 -14.18 -16.15
N ALA A 47 2.22 -14.66 -15.06
CA ALA A 47 1.39 -15.86 -15.05
C ALA A 47 0.21 -15.75 -16.02
N PHE A 48 -0.40 -14.56 -16.16
CA PHE A 48 -1.44 -14.31 -17.16
C PHE A 48 -0.91 -14.31 -18.60
N TYR A 49 0.25 -13.71 -18.87
CA TYR A 49 0.84 -13.74 -20.21
C TYR A 49 1.28 -15.14 -20.65
N THR A 50 1.81 -15.94 -19.72
CA THR A 50 2.24 -17.32 -20.01
C THR A 50 1.11 -18.34 -19.87
N GLN A 51 -0.11 -17.90 -19.53
CA GLN A 51 -1.28 -18.74 -19.23
C GLN A 51 -1.01 -19.84 -18.18
N GLN A 52 -0.12 -19.56 -17.21
CA GLN A 52 0.25 -20.46 -16.12
C GLN A 52 -0.40 -19.99 -14.82
N TYR A 53 -1.67 -20.36 -14.61
CA TYR A 53 -2.46 -19.82 -13.49
C TYR A 53 -2.24 -20.54 -12.14
N GLY A 54 -1.56 -21.69 -12.12
CA GLY A 54 -1.27 -22.47 -10.91
C GLY A 54 -0.72 -21.67 -9.72
N PRO A 55 0.29 -20.80 -9.88
CA PRO A 55 0.86 -20.02 -8.77
C PRO A 55 0.04 -18.79 -8.36
N VAL A 56 -0.95 -18.37 -9.16
CA VAL A 56 -1.67 -17.10 -8.94
C VAL A 56 -2.31 -17.00 -7.55
N PRO A 57 -3.01 -18.02 -7.01
CA PRO A 57 -3.59 -17.95 -5.66
C PRO A 57 -2.55 -17.69 -4.57
N VAL A 58 -1.37 -18.34 -4.65
CA VAL A 58 -0.28 -18.16 -3.68
C VAL A 58 0.32 -16.77 -3.79
N LEU A 59 0.53 -16.28 -5.02
CA LEU A 59 1.02 -14.93 -5.27
C LEU A 59 0.06 -13.86 -4.74
N LEU A 60 -1.26 -14.09 -4.83
CA LEU A 60 -2.26 -13.18 -4.26
C LEU A 60 -2.26 -13.19 -2.74
N PHE A 61 -2.05 -14.34 -2.08
CA PHE A 61 -1.85 -14.37 -0.63
C PHE A 61 -0.59 -13.63 -0.21
N LEU A 62 0.50 -13.78 -0.97
CA LEU A 62 1.74 -13.09 -0.71
C LEU A 62 1.59 -11.57 -0.93
N TYR A 63 0.86 -11.17 -1.98
CA TYR A 63 0.46 -9.77 -2.21
C TYR A 63 -0.31 -9.21 -1.01
N ILE A 64 -1.33 -9.94 -0.51
CA ILE A 64 -2.12 -9.51 0.66
C ILE A 64 -1.24 -9.40 1.90
N ALA A 65 -0.32 -10.33 2.10
CA ALA A 65 0.63 -10.28 3.22
C ALA A 65 1.50 -9.01 3.16
N PHE A 66 2.14 -8.75 2.02
CA PHE A 66 2.94 -7.53 1.81
C PHE A 66 2.11 -6.27 1.98
N PHE A 67 0.89 -6.24 1.43
CA PHE A 67 -0.02 -5.11 1.57
C PHE A 67 -0.37 -4.85 3.03
N ALA A 68 -0.78 -5.88 3.76
CA ALA A 68 -1.32 -5.77 5.12
C ALA A 68 -0.28 -5.23 6.11
N PHE A 69 0.95 -5.74 6.11
CA PHE A 69 1.96 -5.25 7.06
C PHE A 69 2.54 -3.88 6.68
N SER A 70 2.44 -3.47 5.41
CA SER A 70 2.97 -2.19 4.91
C SER A 70 1.86 -1.18 4.68
N GLN A 71 1.36 -1.01 3.46
CA GLN A 71 0.40 0.01 3.07
C GLN A 71 -0.88 -0.03 3.90
N GLY A 72 -1.38 -1.24 4.22
CA GLY A 72 -2.60 -1.45 4.98
C GLY A 72 -2.53 -0.87 6.40
N ALA A 73 -1.37 -0.98 7.06
CA ALA A 73 -1.17 -0.43 8.40
C ALA A 73 -0.58 0.99 8.37
N VAL A 74 0.45 1.22 7.56
CA VAL A 74 1.28 2.42 7.61
C VAL A 74 0.55 3.65 7.09
N ILE A 75 -0.33 3.54 6.08
CA ILE A 75 -0.95 4.72 5.47
C ILE A 75 -1.80 5.50 6.48
N TRP A 76 -2.53 4.79 7.35
CA TRP A 76 -3.41 5.41 8.34
C TRP A 76 -2.62 6.09 9.46
N VAL A 77 -1.55 5.43 9.92
CA VAL A 77 -0.62 6.00 10.90
C VAL A 77 0.08 7.22 10.33
N PHE A 78 0.61 7.12 9.11
CA PHE A 78 1.31 8.22 8.45
C PHE A 78 0.40 9.44 8.23
N ILE A 79 -0.84 9.25 7.75
CA ILE A 79 -1.81 10.35 7.59
C ILE A 79 -2.11 11.02 8.93
N SER A 80 -2.13 10.28 10.04
CA SER A 80 -2.35 10.88 11.36
C SER A 80 -1.14 11.67 11.91
N GLU A 81 0.07 11.28 11.50
CA GLU A 81 1.33 11.83 11.95
C GLU A 81 1.73 13.06 11.11
N ILE A 82 1.59 13.01 9.79
CA ILE A 82 2.15 14.02 8.88
C ILE A 82 1.53 15.42 9.03
N PHE A 83 0.33 15.56 9.59
CA PHE A 83 -0.31 16.86 9.71
C PHE A 83 -0.05 17.52 11.07
N PRO A 84 0.25 18.84 11.08
CA PRO A 84 0.31 19.63 12.29
C PRO A 84 -0.95 19.51 13.15
N ASN A 85 -0.80 19.61 14.47
CA ASN A 85 -1.92 19.50 15.42
C ASN A 85 -3.11 20.40 15.03
N ALA A 86 -2.83 21.63 14.56
CA ALA A 86 -3.85 22.63 14.21
C ALA A 86 -4.75 22.23 13.03
N VAL A 87 -4.23 21.44 12.08
CA VAL A 87 -4.95 21.04 10.85
C VAL A 87 -5.09 19.52 10.71
N ARG A 88 -4.76 18.76 11.77
CA ARG A 88 -4.70 17.30 11.74
C ARG A 88 -6.04 16.70 11.33
N ALA A 89 -7.13 17.16 11.91
CA ALA A 89 -8.46 16.62 11.61
C ALA A 89 -8.83 16.81 10.14
N GLN A 90 -8.57 18.00 9.59
CA GLN A 90 -8.83 18.33 8.19
C GLN A 90 -7.92 17.53 7.25
N GLY A 91 -6.63 17.40 7.58
CA GLY A 91 -5.67 16.62 6.81
C GLY A 91 -6.03 15.14 6.77
N GLN A 92 -6.44 14.55 7.90
CA GLN A 92 -6.93 13.17 7.96
C GLN A 92 -8.22 12.98 7.16
N ALA A 93 -9.17 13.93 7.24
CA ALA A 93 -10.39 13.89 6.45
C ALA A 93 -10.10 13.95 4.94
N LEU A 94 -9.17 14.83 4.51
CA LEU A 94 -8.76 14.93 3.12
C LEU A 94 -8.06 13.65 2.63
N GLY A 95 -7.13 13.11 3.43
CA GLY A 95 -6.41 11.88 3.10
C GLY A 95 -7.33 10.67 2.98
N SER A 96 -8.21 10.49 3.97
CA SER A 96 -9.17 9.38 3.98
C SER A 96 -10.23 9.49 2.88
N SER A 97 -10.79 10.67 2.64
CA SER A 97 -11.75 10.88 1.54
C SER A 97 -11.11 10.63 0.17
N THR A 98 -9.89 11.13 -0.06
CA THR A 98 -9.13 10.85 -1.29
C THR A 98 -8.92 9.35 -1.46
N HIS A 99 -8.54 8.64 -0.40
CA HIS A 99 -8.35 7.20 -0.42
C HIS A 99 -9.63 6.46 -0.83
N TRP A 100 -10.76 6.75 -0.17
CA TRP A 100 -12.02 6.05 -0.44
C TRP A 100 -12.62 6.39 -1.81
N VAL A 101 -12.47 7.63 -2.28
CA VAL A 101 -12.87 8.02 -3.64
C VAL A 101 -12.05 7.24 -4.67
N MET A 102 -10.73 7.18 -4.53
CA MET A 102 -9.87 6.44 -5.46
C MET A 102 -10.10 4.93 -5.38
N ALA A 103 -10.33 4.38 -4.18
CA ALA A 103 -10.71 2.99 -4.00
C ALA A 103 -12.01 2.65 -4.74
N THR A 104 -13.00 3.55 -4.69
CA THR A 104 -14.26 3.42 -5.42
C THR A 104 -14.02 3.43 -6.93
N VAL A 105 -13.24 4.37 -7.44
CA VAL A 105 -12.88 4.44 -8.86
C VAL A 105 -12.20 3.15 -9.31
N ILE A 106 -11.23 2.64 -8.56
CA ILE A 106 -10.52 1.39 -8.88
C ILE A 106 -11.50 0.20 -8.85
N ALA A 107 -12.38 0.11 -7.85
CA ALA A 107 -13.34 -0.99 -7.75
C ALA A 107 -14.28 -1.08 -8.96
N PHE A 108 -14.73 0.05 -9.50
CA PHE A 108 -15.59 0.08 -10.68
C PHE A 108 -14.83 -0.06 -12.00
N THR A 109 -13.60 0.44 -12.09
CA THR A 109 -12.82 0.39 -13.34
C THR A 109 -12.03 -0.91 -13.50
N PHE A 110 -11.68 -1.60 -12.41
CA PHE A 110 -10.90 -2.83 -12.46
C PHE A 110 -11.56 -3.93 -13.32
N PRO A 111 -12.87 -4.26 -13.18
CA PRO A 111 -13.50 -5.27 -14.03
C PRO A 111 -13.45 -4.89 -15.51
N ILE A 112 -13.64 -3.61 -15.84
CA ILE A 112 -13.59 -3.09 -17.21
C ILE A 112 -12.18 -3.27 -17.79
N PHE A 113 -11.14 -2.99 -17.00
CA PHE A 113 -9.75 -3.16 -17.43
C PHE A 113 -9.42 -4.64 -17.58
N ALA A 114 -9.82 -5.48 -16.63
CA ALA A 114 -9.60 -6.91 -16.69
C ALA A 114 -10.27 -7.57 -17.91
N GLU A 115 -11.47 -7.10 -18.29
CA GLU A 115 -12.19 -7.58 -19.47
C GLU A 115 -11.56 -7.07 -20.78
N LYS A 116 -11.29 -5.77 -20.89
CA LYS A 116 -10.83 -5.15 -22.15
C LYS A 116 -9.35 -5.30 -22.42
N LEU A 117 -8.51 -5.20 -21.39
CA LEU A 117 -7.06 -5.27 -21.50
C LEU A 117 -6.54 -6.68 -21.17
N GLY A 118 -7.35 -7.52 -20.54
CA GLY A 118 -6.95 -8.82 -20.02
C GLY A 118 -6.20 -8.72 -18.69
N GLY A 119 -6.14 -9.83 -17.96
CA GLY A 119 -5.51 -9.89 -16.64
C GLY A 119 -4.03 -9.51 -16.65
N GLY A 120 -3.26 -9.95 -17.65
CA GLY A 120 -1.82 -9.66 -17.75
C GLY A 120 -1.50 -8.16 -17.80
N ASN A 121 -2.14 -7.43 -18.72
CA ASN A 121 -1.99 -5.98 -18.82
C ASN A 121 -2.50 -5.26 -17.57
N THR A 122 -3.62 -5.73 -17.01
CA THR A 122 -4.21 -5.13 -15.81
C THR A 122 -3.27 -5.22 -14.62
N PHE A 123 -2.75 -6.42 -14.30
CA PHE A 123 -1.80 -6.58 -13.19
C PHE A 123 -0.46 -5.88 -13.45
N ALA A 124 0.01 -5.84 -14.71
CA ALA A 124 1.22 -5.10 -15.08
C ALA A 124 1.05 -3.58 -14.88
N PHE A 125 -0.12 -3.03 -15.21
CA PHE A 125 -0.45 -1.63 -14.96
C PHE A 125 -0.37 -1.30 -13.47
N PHE A 126 -1.00 -2.10 -12.60
CA PHE A 126 -0.94 -1.88 -11.16
C PHE A 126 0.48 -2.08 -10.60
N ALA A 127 1.27 -3.03 -11.14
CA ALA A 127 2.68 -3.16 -10.80
C ALA A 127 3.47 -1.88 -11.15
N GLY A 128 3.19 -1.27 -12.31
CA GLY A 128 3.77 0.01 -12.72
C GLY A 128 3.37 1.16 -11.79
N MET A 129 2.10 1.25 -11.40
CA MET A 129 1.65 2.26 -10.41
C MET A 129 2.34 2.08 -9.06
N MET A 130 2.60 0.84 -8.66
CA MET A 130 3.36 0.53 -7.45
C MET A 130 4.83 0.96 -7.54
N VAL A 131 5.44 0.96 -8.73
CA VAL A 131 6.77 1.56 -8.94
C VAL A 131 6.73 3.07 -8.73
N LEU A 132 5.72 3.77 -9.24
CA LEU A 132 5.56 5.21 -9.00
C LEU A 132 5.37 5.51 -7.52
N GLN A 133 4.58 4.69 -6.82
CA GLN A 133 4.41 4.81 -5.38
C GLN A 133 5.73 4.54 -4.63
N LEU A 134 6.55 3.57 -5.06
CA LEU A 134 7.88 3.34 -4.49
C LEU A 134 8.80 4.55 -4.68
N VAL A 135 8.80 5.16 -5.86
CA VAL A 135 9.57 6.39 -6.13
C VAL A 135 9.11 7.52 -5.21
N PHE A 136 7.80 7.66 -4.99
CA PHE A 136 7.26 8.62 -4.04
C PHE A 136 7.79 8.39 -2.62
N VAL A 137 7.79 7.15 -2.13
CA VAL A 137 8.31 6.82 -0.79
C VAL A 137 9.81 7.11 -0.68
N LEU A 138 10.57 6.83 -1.73
CA LEU A 138 12.01 7.10 -1.75
C LEU A 138 12.30 8.61 -1.70
N ARG A 139 11.54 9.42 -2.44
CA ARG A 139 11.87 10.84 -2.64
C ARG A 139 11.17 11.82 -1.69
N PHE A 140 9.92 11.53 -1.31
CA PHE A 140 9.05 12.50 -0.64
C PHE A 140 8.56 12.06 0.74
N MET A 141 8.49 10.75 1.03
CA MET A 141 7.98 10.29 2.32
C MET A 141 9.05 10.46 3.42
N PRO A 142 8.84 11.34 4.42
CA PRO A 142 9.72 11.43 5.57
C PRO A 142 9.54 10.21 6.49
N GLU A 143 10.56 9.92 7.30
CA GLU A 143 10.39 8.99 8.41
C GLU A 143 9.78 9.74 9.60
N THR A 144 8.67 9.24 10.12
CA THR A 144 7.92 9.85 11.24
C THR A 144 8.22 9.17 12.58
N LYS A 145 8.94 8.04 12.57
CA LYS A 145 9.33 7.32 13.79
C LYS A 145 10.09 8.22 14.77
N GLY A 146 9.63 8.23 16.02
CA GLY A 146 10.36 8.84 17.15
C GLY A 146 10.40 10.38 17.13
N THR A 147 9.68 11.03 16.21
CA THR A 147 9.55 12.49 16.20
C THR A 147 8.31 12.86 16.99
N SER A 148 8.44 13.77 17.98
CA SER A 148 7.24 14.25 18.67
C SER A 148 6.36 15.03 17.68
N LEU A 149 5.04 14.99 17.88
CA LEU A 149 4.10 15.69 17.00
C LEU A 149 4.42 17.19 16.90
N GLU A 150 4.94 17.79 17.97
CA GLU A 150 5.38 19.19 18.03
C GLU A 150 6.64 19.49 17.20
N GLN A 151 7.52 18.49 17.01
CA GLN A 151 8.72 18.63 16.19
C GLN A 151 8.41 18.49 14.69
N MET A 152 7.37 17.74 14.31
CA MET A 152 6.96 17.66 12.90
C MET A 152 6.50 19.00 12.32
N ASP A 153 5.90 19.87 13.15
CA ASP A 153 5.56 21.25 12.76
C ASP A 153 6.79 22.05 12.30
N ARG A 154 7.99 21.74 12.84
CA ARG A 154 9.25 22.37 12.44
C ARG A 154 9.92 21.68 11.26
N THR A 155 9.79 20.35 11.14
CA THR A 155 10.43 19.57 10.08
C THR A 155 9.73 19.69 8.73
N LEU A 156 8.42 20.00 8.71
CA LEU A 156 7.66 20.25 7.48
C LEU A 156 7.88 21.64 6.88
N VAL A 157 8.58 22.53 7.60
CA VAL A 157 9.15 23.75 7.02
C VAL A 157 10.41 23.36 6.26
N LEU A 158 10.24 22.64 5.14
CA LEU A 158 11.33 22.38 4.22
C LEU A 158 11.56 23.63 3.36
N HIS A 159 12.84 23.99 3.29
CA HIS A 159 13.50 24.84 2.30
C HIS A 159 12.88 24.85 0.90
#